data_AF-A0A9J6ABD8-F1
#
_entry.id   AF-A0A9J6ABD8-F1
#
_cell.length_a   1.000
_cell.length_b   1.000
_cell.length_c   1.000
_cell.angle_alpha   90.00
_cell.angle_beta   90.00
_cell.angle_gamma   90.00
#
_symmetry.space_group_name_H-M   'P 1'
#
loop_
_entity.id
_entity.type
_entity.pdbx_description
1 polymer ?
#
loop_
_entity_poly.entity_id
_entity_poly.type
_entity_poly.pdbx_seq_one_letter_code
_entity_poly.pdbx_strand_id
1 'polypeptide(L)'
;MNLVLGTDTLNPPLTCLEGYPIPKEDVMLLRPEGKREEDVSAGYFLSDLGMICWFYPSLGGLEYVVHHSLSAIAVAYSMYTGEGQLYTFMVLISEVTTPEINMRWFLDTAGLKRSYAYLINGVVIFFAWLVARILLFIYMFYHVSLHYDQVIHMHIFGILLVFGVPAALGVMNLMWFGKIIKGLKKNLSKRV
;
A
#
# COMPACT_ATOMS: atom_id res chain seq x y z
N MET A 1 -9.44 57.26 1.08
CA MET A 1 -8.68 57.47 -0.16
C MET A 1 -7.20 57.37 0.20
N ASN A 2 -6.53 56.29 -0.24
CA ASN A 2 -5.07 55.94 -0.22
C ASN A 2 -4.37 55.88 1.17
N LEU A 3 -3.86 54.78 1.75
CA LEU A 3 -3.16 53.55 1.32
C LEU A 3 -1.66 53.77 1.01
N VAL A 4 -0.76 53.44 1.95
CA VAL A 4 0.58 52.81 1.74
C VAL A 4 1.00 52.04 3.01
N LEU A 5 1.42 50.79 2.80
CA LEU A 5 1.94 49.79 3.75
C LEU A 5 3.46 49.93 3.96
N GLY A 6 3.96 49.50 5.13
CA GLY A 6 5.39 49.29 5.39
C GLY A 6 5.58 48.28 6.52
N THR A 7 6.08 47.10 6.17
CA THR A 7 6.18 45.88 6.98
C THR A 7 7.50 45.80 7.74
N ASP A 8 7.43 45.70 9.07
CA ASP A 8 8.56 45.29 9.91
C ASP A 8 8.61 43.76 10.01
N THR A 9 9.48 43.14 9.22
CA THR A 9 9.97 41.76 9.47
C THR A 9 11.48 41.76 9.40
N LEU A 10 12.12 41.71 10.57
CA LEU A 10 13.54 41.42 10.73
C LEU A 10 13.85 40.02 10.18
N ASN A 11 14.49 39.95 9.02
CA ASN A 11 15.24 38.77 8.61
C ASN A 11 16.61 38.80 9.31
N PRO A 12 17.04 37.75 10.04
CA PRO A 12 18.39 37.70 10.57
C PRO A 12 19.42 37.49 9.43
N PRO A 13 20.67 37.94 9.61
CA PRO A 13 21.71 37.86 8.59
C PRO A 13 22.11 36.41 8.26
N LEU A 14 22.36 36.16 6.97
CA LEU A 14 22.65 34.84 6.34
C LEU A 14 23.90 34.10 6.86
N THR A 15 24.64 34.65 7.83
CA THR A 15 25.87 34.05 8.37
C THR A 15 25.64 33.06 9.51
N CYS A 16 24.39 32.85 9.95
CA CYS A 16 24.04 31.94 11.04
C CYS A 16 23.54 30.54 10.58
N LEU A 17 23.56 30.24 9.28
CA LEU A 17 23.04 28.96 8.74
C LEU A 17 24.14 27.94 8.40
N GLU A 18 25.41 28.29 8.60
CA GLU A 18 26.55 27.44 8.30
C GLU A 18 26.90 26.62 9.55
N GLY A 19 26.13 25.57 9.83
CA GLY A 19 26.37 24.67 10.96
C GLY A 19 25.14 24.08 11.63
N TYR A 20 23.93 24.45 11.20
CA TYR A 20 22.73 23.73 11.64
C TYR A 20 22.63 22.43 10.83
N PRO A 21 22.62 21.24 11.46
CA PRO A 21 22.29 20.03 10.72
C PRO A 21 20.91 20.24 10.12
N ILE A 22 20.81 20.21 8.80
CA ILE A 22 19.52 20.11 8.11
C ILE A 22 18.83 18.92 8.79
N PRO A 23 17.65 19.10 9.42
CA PRO A 23 16.94 17.99 10.02
C PRO A 23 16.84 16.93 8.94
N LYS A 24 17.37 15.73 9.17
CA LYS A 24 17.13 14.61 8.28
C LYS A 24 15.62 14.58 8.14
N GLU A 25 15.14 14.83 6.94
CA GLU A 25 13.74 14.67 6.59
C GLU A 25 13.36 13.31 7.15
N ASP A 26 12.52 13.26 8.19
CA ASP A 26 12.13 11.99 8.80
C ASP A 26 11.32 11.27 7.73
N VAL A 27 11.99 10.42 6.94
CA VAL A 27 11.44 9.66 5.82
C VAL A 27 10.20 8.84 6.22
N MET A 28 10.03 8.66 7.53
CA MET A 28 8.95 7.95 8.18
C MET A 28 7.74 8.82 8.56
N LEU A 29 7.88 10.14 8.61
CA LEU A 29 6.83 11.12 8.90
C LEU A 29 6.59 12.00 7.66
N LEU A 30 5.50 11.74 6.94
CA LEU A 30 5.11 12.58 5.80
C LEU A 30 4.32 13.81 6.28
N ARG A 31 4.34 14.87 5.45
CA ARG A 31 3.61 16.13 5.68
C ARG A 31 2.15 15.87 6.07
N PRO A 32 1.44 16.86 6.69
CA PRO A 32 0.02 16.75 7.04
C PRO A 32 -0.91 16.39 5.85
N GLU A 33 -0.47 16.60 4.61
CA GLU A 33 -1.11 16.11 3.39
C GLU A 33 -1.32 14.58 3.41
N GLY A 34 -0.31 13.81 3.83
CA GLY A 34 -0.36 12.34 3.84
C GLY A 34 -1.39 11.78 4.83
N LYS A 35 -1.67 12.50 5.92
CA LYS A 35 -2.71 12.08 6.89
C LYS A 35 -4.10 12.03 6.25
N ARG A 36 -4.42 12.94 5.33
CA ARG A 36 -5.72 12.97 4.64
C ARG A 36 -5.92 11.78 3.69
N GLU A 37 -4.85 11.31 3.07
CA GLU A 37 -4.90 10.14 2.17
C GLU A 37 -5.08 8.84 2.96
N GLU A 38 -4.46 8.76 4.14
CA GLU A 38 -4.61 7.64 5.07
C GLU A 38 -6.03 7.58 5.64
N ASP A 39 -6.68 8.72 5.91
CA ASP A 39 -8.09 8.77 6.36
C ASP A 39 -9.03 8.08 5.35
N VAL A 40 -8.89 8.42 4.08
CA VAL A 40 -9.68 7.83 2.98
C VAL A 40 -9.36 6.34 2.86
N SER A 41 -8.09 5.97 2.93
CA SER A 41 -7.64 4.59 2.83
C SER A 41 -8.13 3.73 4.01
N ALA A 42 -8.10 4.24 5.24
CA ALA A 42 -8.62 3.55 6.42
C ALA A 42 -10.12 3.28 6.29
N GLY A 43 -10.90 4.27 5.85
CA GLY A 43 -12.32 4.10 5.58
C GLY A 43 -12.60 3.07 4.49
N TYR A 44 -11.81 3.08 3.40
CA TYR A 44 -11.89 2.10 2.32
C TYR A 44 -11.65 0.67 2.82
N PHE A 45 -10.54 0.41 3.54
CA PHE A 45 -10.23 -0.92 4.07
C PHE A 45 -11.27 -1.43 5.07
N LEU A 46 -11.83 -0.53 5.89
CA LEU A 46 -12.88 -0.89 6.85
C LEU A 46 -14.18 -1.27 6.11
N SER A 47 -14.54 -0.51 5.07
CA SER A 47 -15.69 -0.82 4.21
C SER A 47 -15.51 -2.17 3.52
N ASP A 48 -14.35 -2.42 2.93
CA ASP A 48 -14.03 -3.70 2.28
C ASP A 48 -14.09 -4.87 3.26
N LEU A 49 -13.53 -4.70 4.46
CA LEU A 49 -13.61 -5.72 5.51
C LEU A 49 -15.06 -5.99 5.93
N GLY A 50 -15.88 -4.95 6.09
CA GLY A 50 -17.30 -5.08 6.38
C GLY A 50 -18.05 -5.85 5.29
N MET A 51 -17.79 -5.54 4.02
CA MET A 51 -18.37 -6.26 2.88
C MET A 51 -17.93 -7.72 2.84
N ILE A 52 -16.62 -8.00 3.02
CA ILE A 52 -16.09 -9.37 3.03
C ILE A 52 -16.75 -10.19 4.14
N CYS A 53 -16.88 -9.64 5.34
CA CYS A 53 -17.53 -10.31 6.46
C CYS A 53 -19.02 -10.56 6.21
N TRP A 54 -19.74 -9.58 5.65
CA TRP A 54 -21.17 -9.69 5.38
C TRP A 54 -21.49 -10.76 4.32
N PHE A 55 -20.66 -10.85 3.28
CA PHE A 55 -20.83 -11.79 2.18
C PHE A 55 -19.90 -13.01 2.30
N TYR A 56 -19.33 -13.28 3.47
CA TYR A 56 -18.46 -14.44 3.67
C TYR A 56 -19.25 -15.75 3.54
N PRO A 57 -18.74 -16.78 2.82
CA PRO A 57 -17.43 -16.89 2.14
C PRO A 57 -17.45 -16.56 0.64
N SER A 58 -18.49 -15.91 0.13
CA SER A 58 -18.71 -15.70 -1.31
C SER A 58 -17.71 -14.73 -1.97
N LEU A 59 -17.21 -13.74 -1.23
CA LEU A 59 -16.24 -12.74 -1.73
C LEU A 59 -14.77 -13.15 -1.55
N GLY A 60 -14.49 -14.22 -0.81
CA GLY A 60 -13.12 -14.66 -0.54
C GLY A 60 -13.02 -15.62 0.62
N GLY A 61 -11.89 -16.33 0.69
CA GLY A 61 -11.55 -17.18 1.84
C GLY A 61 -10.98 -16.38 3.02
N LEU A 62 -10.61 -17.10 4.08
CA LEU A 62 -10.03 -16.53 5.30
C LEU A 62 -8.81 -15.63 5.02
N GLU A 63 -8.06 -15.91 3.95
CA GLU A 63 -6.92 -15.07 3.57
C GLU A 63 -7.33 -13.61 3.28
N TYR A 64 -8.51 -13.36 2.72
CA TYR A 64 -8.95 -11.98 2.45
C TYR A 64 -9.32 -11.25 3.73
N VAL A 65 -9.93 -11.95 4.70
CA VAL A 65 -10.27 -11.39 6.02
C VAL A 65 -8.99 -11.00 6.76
N VAL A 66 -8.00 -11.89 6.79
CA VAL A 66 -6.71 -11.63 7.45
C VAL A 66 -5.97 -10.48 6.77
N HIS A 67 -5.93 -10.47 5.43
CA HIS A 67 -5.32 -9.39 4.64
C HIS A 67 -5.90 -8.01 4.98
N HIS A 68 -7.22 -7.88 4.92
CA HIS A 68 -7.88 -6.59 5.12
C HIS A 68 -7.82 -6.17 6.60
N SER A 69 -7.89 -7.12 7.54
CA SER A 69 -7.75 -6.81 8.97
C SER A 69 -6.35 -6.28 9.30
N LEU A 70 -5.28 -6.95 8.84
CA LEU A 70 -3.91 -6.51 9.08
C LEU A 70 -3.63 -5.15 8.43
N SER A 71 -4.11 -4.96 7.19
CA SER A 71 -3.95 -3.70 6.47
C SER A 71 -4.72 -2.55 7.13
N ALA A 72 -5.98 -2.78 7.54
CA ALA A 72 -6.78 -1.78 8.25
C ALA A 72 -6.13 -1.35 9.57
N ILE A 73 -5.59 -2.31 10.35
CA ILE A 73 -4.88 -2.00 11.60
C ILE A 73 -3.62 -1.17 11.33
N ALA A 74 -2.82 -1.54 10.33
CA ALA A 74 -1.59 -0.82 9.98
C ALA A 74 -1.88 0.62 9.50
N VAL A 75 -2.85 0.77 8.59
CA VAL A 75 -3.26 2.08 8.05
C VAL A 75 -3.84 2.96 9.16
N ALA A 76 -4.72 2.43 10.01
CA ALA A 76 -5.30 3.19 11.12
C ALA A 76 -4.25 3.61 12.16
N TYR A 77 -3.25 2.76 12.43
CA TYR A 77 -2.13 3.12 13.31
C TYR A 77 -1.29 4.26 12.72
N SER A 78 -0.92 4.12 11.44
CA SER A 78 -0.12 5.11 10.70
C SER A 78 -0.83 6.46 10.66
N MET A 79 -2.14 6.46 10.37
CA MET A 79 -3.01 7.64 10.39
C MET A 79 -3.04 8.31 11.77
N TYR A 80 -3.22 7.53 12.84
CA TYR A 80 -3.37 8.04 14.20
C TYR A 80 -2.06 8.61 14.76
N THR A 81 -0.96 7.90 14.58
CA THR A 81 0.35 8.26 15.17
C THR A 81 1.20 9.14 14.27
N GLY A 82 0.99 9.06 12.96
CA GLY A 82 1.87 9.61 11.93
C GLY A 82 3.12 8.75 11.69
N GLU A 83 3.35 7.66 12.42
CA GLU A 83 4.54 6.82 12.24
C GLU A 83 4.34 5.79 11.12
N GLY A 84 5.39 5.53 10.34
CA GLY A 84 5.41 4.43 9.37
C GLY A 84 4.63 4.72 8.08
N GLN A 85 4.24 5.98 7.84
CA GLN A 85 3.41 6.39 6.69
C GLN A 85 4.02 5.98 5.36
N LEU A 86 5.34 6.11 5.19
CA LEU A 86 6.01 5.65 3.98
C LEU A 86 5.73 4.18 3.69
N TYR A 87 5.84 3.30 4.69
CA TYR A 87 5.59 1.87 4.52
C TYR A 87 4.11 1.57 4.32
N THR A 88 3.23 2.31 4.97
CA THR A 88 1.78 2.28 4.70
C THR A 88 1.50 2.60 3.24
N PHE A 89 2.06 3.69 2.69
CA PHE A 89 1.90 4.05 1.28
C PHE A 89 2.49 3.00 0.32
N MET A 90 3.65 2.43 0.64
CA MET A 90 4.20 1.31 -0.14
C MET A 90 3.23 0.13 -0.18
N VAL A 91 2.59 -0.22 0.95
CA VAL A 91 1.57 -1.27 0.97
C VAL A 91 0.32 -0.86 0.19
N LEU A 92 -0.14 0.40 0.30
CA LEU A 92 -1.32 0.90 -0.42
C LEU A 92 -1.14 0.88 -1.94
N ILE A 93 0.07 1.10 -2.47
CA ILE A 93 0.34 0.93 -3.91
C ILE A 93 -0.04 -0.47 -4.40
N SER A 94 0.04 -1.49 -3.54
CA SER A 94 -0.34 -2.85 -3.93
C SER A 94 -1.85 -3.03 -4.19
N GLU A 95 -2.69 -2.12 -3.70
CA GLU A 95 -4.14 -2.11 -3.99
C GLU A 95 -4.44 -1.74 -5.44
N VAL A 96 -3.47 -1.19 -6.18
CA VAL A 96 -3.62 -0.94 -7.61
C VAL A 96 -3.94 -2.21 -8.40
N THR A 97 -3.65 -3.41 -7.86
CA THR A 97 -3.96 -4.69 -8.52
C THR A 97 -5.41 -5.15 -8.32
N THR A 98 -6.14 -4.55 -7.37
CA THR A 98 -7.48 -4.98 -6.96
C THR A 98 -8.53 -4.78 -8.07
N PRO A 99 -8.54 -3.66 -8.83
CA PRO A 99 -9.43 -3.48 -9.98
C PRO A 99 -9.28 -4.58 -11.03
N GLU A 100 -8.08 -5.08 -11.29
CA GLU A 100 -7.84 -6.13 -12.29
C GLU A 100 -8.38 -7.48 -11.83
N ILE A 101 -8.22 -7.81 -10.54
CA ILE A 101 -8.80 -9.02 -9.95
C ILE A 101 -10.33 -8.97 -10.02
N ASN A 102 -10.93 -7.83 -9.68
CA ASN A 102 -12.38 -7.61 -9.78
C ASN A 102 -12.86 -7.73 -11.24
N MET A 103 -12.14 -7.14 -12.19
CA MET A 103 -12.46 -7.26 -13.61
C MET A 103 -12.40 -8.71 -14.09
N ARG A 104 -11.42 -9.49 -13.61
CA ARG A 104 -11.36 -10.92 -13.92
C ARG A 104 -12.57 -11.67 -13.41
N TRP A 105 -13.01 -11.37 -12.18
CA TRP A 105 -14.20 -11.96 -11.59
C TRP A 105 -15.45 -11.60 -12.39
N PHE A 106 -15.63 -10.34 -12.79
CA PHE A 106 -16.75 -9.93 -13.64
C PHE A 106 -16.78 -10.68 -14.97
N LEU A 107 -15.63 -10.81 -15.64
CA LEU A 107 -15.53 -11.57 -16.88
C LEU A 107 -15.84 -13.06 -16.68
N ASP A 108 -15.49 -13.62 -15.52
CA ASP A 108 -15.83 -15.00 -15.18
C ASP A 108 -17.34 -15.18 -14.99
N THR A 109 -17.95 -14.34 -14.14
CA THR A 109 -19.38 -14.37 -13.84
C THR A 109 -20.24 -14.13 -15.09
N ALA A 110 -19.75 -13.31 -16.04
CA ALA A 110 -20.39 -13.10 -17.34
C ALA A 110 -20.23 -14.28 -18.33
N GLY A 111 -19.57 -15.38 -17.95
CA GLY A 111 -19.32 -16.54 -18.81
C GLY A 111 -18.22 -16.33 -19.86
N LEU A 112 -17.43 -15.26 -19.73
CA LEU A 112 -16.45 -14.82 -20.74
C LEU A 112 -15.05 -15.40 -20.52
N LYS A 113 -14.91 -16.51 -19.79
CA LYS A 113 -13.62 -17.19 -19.54
C LYS A 113 -12.83 -17.55 -20.81
N ARG A 114 -13.49 -17.75 -21.95
CA ARG A 114 -12.87 -18.09 -23.25
C ARG A 114 -12.59 -16.86 -24.12
N SER A 115 -12.95 -15.65 -23.69
CA SER A 115 -12.72 -14.41 -24.45
C SER A 115 -11.25 -13.98 -24.47
N TYR A 116 -10.84 -13.21 -25.46
CA TYR A 116 -9.53 -12.55 -25.48
C TYR A 116 -9.38 -11.56 -24.32
N ALA A 117 -10.46 -10.88 -23.92
CA ALA A 117 -10.47 -9.99 -22.76
C ALA A 117 -10.03 -10.70 -21.47
N TYR A 118 -10.52 -11.92 -21.21
CA TYR A 118 -10.12 -12.71 -20.04
C TYR A 118 -8.64 -13.15 -20.07
N LEU A 119 -8.11 -13.38 -21.27
CA LEU A 119 -6.68 -13.69 -21.45
C LEU A 119 -5.82 -12.44 -21.20
N ILE A 120 -6.14 -11.32 -21.85
CA ILE A 120 -5.41 -10.05 -21.72
C ILE A 120 -5.42 -9.61 -20.25
N ASN A 121 -6.59 -9.58 -19.60
CA ASN A 121 -6.69 -9.29 -18.18
C ASN A 121 -5.79 -10.22 -17.32
N GLY A 122 -5.72 -11.51 -17.65
CA GLY A 122 -4.82 -12.45 -16.96
C GLY A 122 -3.33 -12.14 -17.12
N VAL A 123 -2.91 -11.66 -18.29
CA VAL A 123 -1.53 -11.21 -18.53
C VAL A 123 -1.25 -9.91 -17.78
N VAL A 124 -2.19 -8.96 -17.80
CA VAL A 124 -2.07 -7.69 -17.06
C VAL A 124 -1.96 -7.96 -15.56
N ILE A 125 -2.81 -8.82 -14.99
CA ILE A 125 -2.74 -9.23 -13.58
C ILE A 125 -1.36 -9.81 -13.25
N PHE A 126 -0.81 -10.66 -14.12
CA PHE A 126 0.51 -11.26 -13.87
C PHE A 126 1.60 -10.21 -13.72
N PHE A 127 1.67 -9.23 -14.64
CA PHE A 127 2.68 -8.17 -14.58
C PHE A 127 2.41 -7.17 -13.45
N ALA A 128 1.16 -6.75 -13.25
CA ALA A 128 0.77 -5.85 -12.17
C ALA A 128 1.13 -6.46 -10.81
N TRP A 129 0.86 -7.75 -10.60
CA TRP A 129 1.20 -8.47 -9.37
C TRP A 129 2.71 -8.58 -9.16
N LEU A 130 3.46 -8.89 -10.21
CA LEU A 130 4.93 -8.97 -10.13
C LEU A 130 5.52 -7.64 -9.67
N VAL A 131 5.10 -6.52 -10.25
CA VAL A 131 5.64 -5.20 -9.94
C VAL A 131 5.13 -4.70 -8.58
N ALA A 132 3.82 -4.57 -8.42
CA ALA A 132 3.21 -3.90 -7.28
C ALA A 132 3.18 -4.75 -6.00
N ARG A 133 3.33 -6.08 -6.09
CA ARG A 133 3.27 -6.97 -4.92
C ARG A 133 4.55 -7.75 -4.65
N ILE A 134 5.27 -8.20 -5.67
CA ILE A 134 6.51 -8.96 -5.46
C ILE A 134 7.71 -8.02 -5.35
N LEU A 135 7.99 -7.24 -6.40
CA LEU A 135 9.14 -6.35 -6.42
C LEU A 135 9.02 -5.23 -5.39
N LEU A 136 7.83 -4.66 -5.22
CA LEU A 136 7.58 -3.62 -4.21
C LEU A 136 7.82 -4.12 -2.78
N PHE A 137 7.39 -5.35 -2.44
CA PHE A 137 7.64 -5.90 -1.11
C PHE A 137 9.11 -6.22 -0.88
N ILE A 138 9.82 -6.74 -1.89
CA ILE A 138 11.28 -6.92 -1.83
C ILE A 138 11.96 -5.58 -1.57
N TYR A 139 11.57 -4.55 -2.32
CA TYR A 139 12.10 -3.19 -2.14
C TYR A 139 11.78 -2.64 -0.75
N MET A 140 10.56 -2.83 -0.24
CA MET A 140 10.19 -2.40 1.10
C MET A 140 11.05 -3.06 2.18
N PHE A 141 11.27 -4.38 2.14
CA PHE A 141 12.15 -5.05 3.11
C PHE A 141 13.60 -4.57 3.02
N TYR A 142 14.08 -4.34 1.80
CA TYR A 142 15.40 -3.75 1.58
C TYR A 142 15.49 -2.34 2.18
N HIS A 143 14.47 -1.49 1.96
CA HIS A 143 14.40 -0.14 2.49
C HIS A 143 14.35 -0.13 4.03
N VAL A 144 13.52 -0.99 4.64
CA VAL A 144 13.49 -1.18 6.11
C VAL A 144 14.86 -1.59 6.65
N SER A 145 15.59 -2.46 5.94
CA SER A 145 16.92 -2.91 6.35
C SER A 145 17.95 -1.78 6.28
N LEU A 146 17.90 -0.93 5.24
CA LEU A 146 18.78 0.24 5.11
C LEU A 146 18.50 1.31 6.17
N HIS A 147 17.22 1.51 6.50
CA HIS A 147 16.76 2.54 7.42
C HIS A 147 16.46 1.98 8.83
N TYR A 148 17.06 0.85 9.19
CA TYR A 148 16.76 0.14 10.43
C TYR A 148 16.87 1.03 11.67
N ASP A 149 17.93 1.84 11.76
CA ASP A 149 18.15 2.76 12.89
C ASP A 149 16.99 3.76 13.05
N GLN A 150 16.36 4.20 11.95
CA GLN A 150 15.20 5.09 12.00
C GLN A 150 13.94 4.34 12.44
N VAL A 151 13.77 3.10 11.96
CA VAL A 151 12.59 2.27 12.27
C VAL A 151 12.52 1.93 13.75
N ILE A 152 13.64 1.64 14.39
CA ILE A 152 13.66 1.26 15.82
C ILE A 152 13.37 2.42 16.78
N HIS A 153 13.30 3.67 16.29
CA HIS A 153 12.88 4.83 17.08
C HIS A 153 11.36 4.98 17.19
N MET A 154 10.58 4.24 16.39
CA MET A 154 9.12 4.20 16.51
C MET A 154 8.68 3.61 17.86
N HIS A 155 7.41 3.84 18.21
CA HIS A 155 6.79 3.06 19.28
C HIS A 155 6.84 1.56 19.00
N ILE A 156 6.94 0.76 20.07
CA ILE A 156 7.05 -0.71 19.97
C ILE A 156 5.95 -1.33 19.10
N PHE A 157 4.73 -0.78 19.17
CA PHE A 157 3.62 -1.24 18.34
C PHE A 157 3.84 -0.92 16.85
N GLY A 158 4.33 0.27 16.53
CA GLY A 158 4.73 0.65 15.17
C GLY A 158 5.84 -0.24 14.61
N ILE A 159 6.85 -0.57 15.41
CA ILE A 159 7.91 -1.52 15.03
C ILE A 159 7.28 -2.88 14.67
N LEU A 160 6.41 -3.42 15.53
CA LEU A 160 5.74 -4.69 15.28
C LEU A 160 4.92 -4.67 13.98
N LEU A 161 4.25 -3.55 13.67
CA LEU A 161 3.47 -3.42 12.45
C LEU A 161 4.36 -3.32 11.20
N VAL A 162 5.43 -2.52 11.22
CA VAL A 162 6.35 -2.33 10.08
C VAL A 162 7.04 -3.64 9.70
N PHE A 163 7.35 -4.52 10.65
CA PHE A 163 7.92 -5.83 10.34
C PHE A 163 6.85 -6.89 10.09
N GLY A 164 5.85 -6.98 10.97
CA GLY A 164 4.89 -8.08 10.99
C GLY A 164 3.89 -8.05 9.84
N VAL A 165 3.30 -6.88 9.55
CA VAL A 165 2.25 -6.76 8.53
C VAL A 165 2.82 -6.98 7.13
N PRO A 166 3.88 -6.26 6.70
CA PRO A 166 4.63 -6.58 5.48
C PRO A 166 5.03 -8.05 5.32
N ALA A 167 5.54 -8.69 6.36
CA ALA A 167 5.93 -10.10 6.30
C ALA A 167 4.74 -11.02 6.00
N ALA A 168 3.64 -10.86 6.74
CA ALA A 168 2.41 -11.64 6.53
C ALA A 168 1.85 -11.41 5.13
N LEU A 169 1.71 -10.15 4.72
CA LEU A 169 1.20 -9.78 3.40
C LEU A 169 2.12 -10.28 2.27
N GLY A 170 3.44 -10.26 2.46
CA GLY A 170 4.42 -10.80 1.52
C GLY A 170 4.25 -12.30 1.27
N VAL A 171 4.09 -13.09 2.34
CA VAL A 171 3.82 -14.55 2.23
C VAL A 171 2.54 -14.80 1.44
N MET A 172 1.48 -14.06 1.75
CA MET A 172 0.21 -14.18 1.05
C MET A 172 0.32 -13.78 -0.44
N ASN A 173 1.05 -12.71 -0.74
CA ASN A 173 1.32 -12.26 -2.10
C ASN A 173 2.05 -13.32 -2.93
N LEU A 174 3.00 -14.06 -2.33
CA LEU A 174 3.68 -15.19 -2.98
C LEU A 174 2.72 -16.36 -3.25
N MET A 175 1.88 -16.71 -2.27
CA MET A 175 0.86 -17.76 -2.44
C MET A 175 -0.11 -17.45 -3.58
N TRP A 176 -0.63 -16.22 -3.63
CA TRP A 176 -1.53 -15.75 -4.68
C TRP A 176 -0.85 -15.65 -6.04
N PHE A 177 0.40 -15.20 -6.09
CA PHE A 177 1.17 -15.19 -7.34
C PHE A 177 1.34 -16.59 -7.93
N GLY A 178 1.55 -17.60 -7.08
CA GLY A 178 1.53 -19.00 -7.49
C GLY A 178 0.19 -19.43 -8.10
N LYS A 179 -0.95 -18.96 -7.57
CA LYS A 179 -2.28 -19.20 -8.15
C LYS A 179 -2.43 -18.50 -9.51
N ILE A 180 -1.93 -17.26 -9.65
CA ILE A 180 -1.98 -16.48 -10.90
C ILE A 180 -1.17 -17.17 -12.00
N ILE A 181 0.06 -17.61 -11.72
CA ILE A 181 0.91 -18.34 -12.68
C ILE A 181 0.21 -19.61 -13.15
N LYS A 182 -0.33 -20.41 -12.23
CA LYS A 182 -1.08 -21.64 -12.57
C LYS A 182 -2.30 -21.33 -13.43
N GLY A 183 -3.05 -20.28 -13.10
CA GLY A 183 -4.21 -19.82 -13.86
C GLY A 183 -3.86 -19.38 -15.28
N LEU A 184 -2.79 -18.61 -15.45
CA LEU A 184 -2.33 -18.12 -16.75
C LEU A 184 -1.84 -19.27 -17.63
N LYS A 185 -1.01 -20.19 -17.11
CA LYS A 185 -0.55 -21.38 -17.84
C LYS A 185 -1.73 -22.23 -18.35
N LYS A 186 -2.76 -22.44 -17.52
CA LYS A 186 -3.97 -23.18 -17.89
C LYS A 186 -4.80 -22.49 -18.97
N ASN A 187 -4.82 -21.16 -19.03
CA ASN A 187 -5.53 -20.43 -20.07
C ASN A 187 -4.80 -20.47 -21.42
N LEU A 188 -3.46 -20.40 -21.38
CA LEU A 188 -2.63 -20.50 -22.58
C LEU A 188 -2.69 -21.91 -23.17
N SER A 189 -2.60 -22.96 -22.34
CA SER A 189 -2.62 -24.35 -22.81
C SER A 189 -3.96 -24.81 -23.42
N LYS A 190 -5.03 -24.01 -23.29
CA LYS A 190 -6.34 -24.29 -23.92
C LYS A 190 -6.49 -23.64 -25.29
N ARG A 191 -5.52 -22.81 -25.69
CA ARG A 191 -5.53 -22.04 -26.93
C ARG A 191 -4.42 -22.45 -27.90
N VAL A 192 -3.38 -23.09 -27.38
CA VAL A 192 -2.43 -23.91 -28.15
C VAL A 192 -3.06 -25.28 -28.36
#